data_AF-A0A2Z2MRZ4-F1
#
_entry.id   AF-A0A2Z2MRZ4-F1
#
_cell.length_a   1.000
_cell.length_b   1.000
_cell.length_c   1.000
_cell.angle_alpha   90.00
_cell.angle_beta   90.00
_cell.angle_gamma   90.00
#
_symmetry.space_group_name_H-M   'P 1'
#
loop_
_entity.id
_entity.type
_entity.pdbx_description
1 polymer ?
#
loop_
_entity_poly.entity_id
_entity_poly.type
_entity_poly.pdbx_seq_one_letter_code
_entity_poly.pdbx_strand_id
1 'polypeptide(L)'
;MDELEFCVKSLTYPLGMLLEGKERRAGNTVRITRDAITLPRIPFAALCYLTGIALFDSLDLVDKKRLGNDYDSLETFRGKLLNSKLGEALRPYLESPGRHVSPGDRLAVDWLEFERRAEKVRPYLERVLELHTSATSRADFLEKAGFLGELTVDEGLLLGYLTEDGKLRELINAALGKHNPDFKAMVVKYFKALRG
;
A
#
# COMPACT_ATOMS: atom_id res chain seq x y z
N MET A 1 8.94 6.78 5.85
CA MET A 1 7.60 6.48 5.31
C MET A 1 6.59 7.47 5.86
N ASP A 2 5.90 8.18 4.97
CA ASP A 2 4.74 9.02 5.31
C ASP A 2 3.42 8.24 5.12
N GLU A 3 2.30 8.83 5.49
CA GLU A 3 0.98 8.19 5.38
C GLU A 3 0.63 7.83 3.93
N LEU A 4 1.06 8.63 2.95
CA LEU A 4 0.77 8.40 1.54
C LEU A 4 1.55 7.19 1.01
N GLU A 5 2.85 7.11 1.31
CA GLU A 5 3.70 5.98 1.00
C GLU A 5 3.16 4.71 1.65
N PHE A 6 2.78 4.77 2.94
CA PHE A 6 2.15 3.64 3.63
C PHE A 6 0.86 3.21 2.94
N CYS A 7 0.01 4.17 2.56
CA CYS A 7 -1.26 3.91 1.89
C CYS A 7 -1.05 3.19 0.56
N VAL A 8 -0.17 3.71 -0.30
CA VAL A 8 0.08 3.09 -1.62
C VAL A 8 0.75 1.73 -1.46
N LYS A 9 1.75 1.57 -0.57
CA LYS A 9 2.36 0.26 -0.31
C LYS A 9 1.39 -0.78 0.24
N SER A 10 0.41 -0.35 1.04
CA SER A 10 -0.65 -1.22 1.55
C SER A 10 -1.61 -1.73 0.47
N LEU A 11 -1.75 -0.97 -0.63
CA LEU A 11 -2.53 -1.37 -1.80
C LEU A 11 -1.69 -2.20 -2.78
N THR A 12 -0.44 -1.78 -2.97
CA THR A 12 0.47 -2.28 -4.00
C THR A 12 1.90 -1.90 -3.60
N TYR A 13 2.65 -2.88 -3.09
CA TYR A 13 3.98 -2.63 -2.56
C TYR A 13 4.96 -2.10 -3.62
N PRO A 14 5.06 -2.71 -4.83
CA PRO A 14 5.99 -2.23 -5.86
C PRO A 14 5.68 -0.81 -6.36
N LEU A 15 4.39 -0.44 -6.48
CA LEU A 15 4.04 0.94 -6.82
C LEU A 15 4.40 1.90 -5.69
N GLY A 16 4.20 1.50 -4.44
CA GLY A 16 4.58 2.31 -3.29
C GLY A 16 6.09 2.52 -3.15
N MET A 17 6.93 1.58 -3.61
CA MET A 17 8.38 1.77 -3.68
C MET A 17 8.75 2.96 -4.58
N LEU A 18 7.97 3.21 -5.64
CA LEU A 18 8.17 4.36 -6.50
C LEU A 18 7.87 5.69 -5.81
N LEU A 19 7.41 5.74 -4.56
CA LEU A 19 7.27 7.01 -3.82
C LEU A 19 8.48 7.32 -2.93
N GLU A 20 9.36 6.34 -2.72
CA GLU A 20 10.53 6.46 -1.85
C GLU A 20 11.49 7.54 -2.37
N GLY A 21 11.98 8.38 -1.47
CA GLY A 21 12.97 9.42 -1.79
C GLY A 21 12.45 10.60 -2.63
N LYS A 22 11.21 10.57 -3.14
CA LYS A 22 10.66 11.66 -3.96
C LYS A 22 10.24 12.87 -3.14
N GLU A 23 10.59 14.05 -3.62
CA GLU A 23 10.14 15.33 -3.06
C GLU A 23 8.62 15.49 -3.19
N ARG A 24 7.96 15.99 -2.14
CA ARG A 24 6.52 16.33 -2.18
C ARG A 24 6.34 17.80 -2.55
N ARG A 25 5.59 18.08 -3.63
CA ARG A 25 5.27 19.43 -4.08
C ARG A 25 3.77 19.67 -4.10
N ALA A 26 3.36 20.90 -3.80
CA ALA A 26 1.96 21.30 -3.93
C ALA A 26 1.62 21.60 -5.40
N GLY A 27 0.40 21.24 -5.83
CA GLY A 27 -0.11 21.59 -7.15
C GLY A 27 -1.63 21.41 -7.25
N ASN A 28 -2.13 21.35 -8.49
CA ASN A 28 -3.57 21.23 -8.78
C ASN A 28 -3.99 19.82 -9.21
N THR A 29 -3.03 18.99 -9.63
CA THR A 29 -3.24 17.60 -10.06
C THR A 29 -2.13 16.72 -9.51
N VAL A 30 -2.39 15.42 -9.45
CA VAL A 30 -1.38 14.41 -9.16
C VAL A 30 -0.50 14.26 -10.39
N ARG A 31 0.81 14.48 -10.22
CA ARG A 31 1.80 14.29 -11.28
C ARG A 31 3.04 13.62 -10.71
N ILE A 32 3.48 12.53 -11.34
CA ILE A 32 4.68 11.80 -10.96
C ILE A 32 5.83 12.15 -11.91
N THR A 33 7.00 12.45 -11.34
CA THR A 33 8.26 12.60 -12.07
C THR A 33 9.31 11.70 -11.45
N ARG A 34 10.51 11.62 -12.04
CA ARG A 34 11.62 10.81 -11.48
C ARG A 34 12.04 11.24 -10.07
N ASP A 35 11.98 12.52 -9.74
CA ASP A 35 12.53 13.02 -8.47
C ASP A 35 11.46 13.61 -7.54
N ALA A 36 10.25 13.87 -8.04
CA ALA A 36 9.20 14.52 -7.27
C ALA A 36 7.80 13.98 -7.58
N ILE A 37 6.89 14.18 -6.62
CA ILE A 37 5.45 14.02 -6.77
C ILE A 37 4.76 15.35 -6.48
N THR A 38 3.90 15.78 -7.40
CA THR A 38 3.02 16.94 -7.20
C THR A 38 1.66 16.45 -6.71
N LEU A 39 1.14 17.06 -5.65
CA LEU A 39 -0.08 16.63 -4.96
C LEU A 39 -1.07 17.79 -4.82
N PRO A 40 -2.35 17.59 -5.18
CA PRO A 40 -3.40 18.55 -4.91
C PRO A 40 -3.87 18.52 -3.45
N ARG A 41 -4.47 19.62 -3.00
CA ARG A 41 -5.14 19.71 -1.69
C ARG A 41 -6.56 19.16 -1.81
N ILE A 42 -6.69 17.86 -1.59
CA ILE A 42 -7.96 17.11 -1.66
C ILE A 42 -8.02 16.12 -0.48
N PRO A 43 -9.17 15.48 -0.21
CA PRO A 43 -9.26 14.46 0.83
C PRO A 43 -8.21 13.37 0.65
N PHE A 44 -7.53 12.99 1.73
CA PHE A 44 -6.40 12.05 1.70
C PHE A 44 -6.77 10.70 1.07
N ALA A 45 -7.98 10.19 1.32
CA ALA A 45 -8.46 8.96 0.71
C ALA A 45 -8.51 9.03 -0.84
N ALA A 46 -8.94 10.18 -1.39
CA ALA A 46 -8.87 10.42 -2.83
C ALA A 46 -7.41 10.54 -3.29
N LEU A 47 -6.57 11.21 -2.52
CA LEU A 47 -5.15 11.38 -2.82
C LEU A 47 -4.42 10.03 -2.92
N CYS A 48 -4.69 9.09 -2.02
CA CYS A 48 -4.18 7.72 -2.07
C CYS A 48 -4.48 7.04 -3.40
N TYR A 49 -5.77 7.00 -3.77
CA TYR A 49 -6.20 6.34 -5.01
C TYR A 49 -5.61 7.02 -6.25
N LEU A 50 -5.71 8.35 -6.35
CA LEU A 50 -5.20 9.10 -7.49
C LEU A 50 -3.68 8.98 -7.64
N THR A 51 -2.95 8.89 -6.52
CA THR A 51 -1.50 8.62 -6.54
C THR A 51 -1.19 7.23 -7.08
N GLY A 52 -1.92 6.20 -6.63
CA GLY A 52 -1.78 4.84 -7.15
C GLY A 52 -2.03 4.77 -8.66
N ILE A 53 -3.10 5.41 -9.14
CA ILE A 53 -3.42 5.49 -10.57
C ILE A 53 -2.31 6.22 -11.34
N ALA A 54 -1.88 7.39 -10.86
CA ALA A 54 -0.83 8.16 -11.53
C ALA A 54 0.50 7.40 -11.61
N LEU A 55 0.86 6.64 -10.57
CA LEU A 55 2.05 5.77 -10.57
C LEU A 55 1.90 4.65 -11.59
N PHE A 56 0.77 3.93 -11.57
CA PHE A 56 0.51 2.86 -12.53
C PHE A 56 0.55 3.37 -13.97
N ASP A 57 -0.09 4.51 -14.25
CA ASP A 57 -0.11 5.13 -15.58
C ASP A 57 1.28 5.56 -16.07
N SER A 58 2.17 5.90 -15.13
CA SER A 58 3.55 6.31 -15.40
C SER A 58 4.49 5.12 -15.67
N LEU A 59 4.09 3.89 -15.38
CA LEU A 59 4.90 2.70 -15.65
C LEU A 59 5.13 2.46 -17.15
N ASP A 60 6.26 1.85 -17.49
CA ASP A 60 6.44 1.26 -18.81
C ASP A 60 5.48 0.07 -19.07
N LEU A 61 5.42 -0.38 -20.31
CA LEU A 61 4.46 -1.42 -20.71
C LEU A 61 4.77 -2.79 -20.08
N VAL A 62 6.02 -3.07 -19.74
CA VAL A 62 6.42 -4.34 -19.13
C VAL A 62 5.94 -4.37 -17.69
N ASP A 63 6.19 -3.29 -16.94
CA ASP A 63 5.78 -3.18 -15.55
C ASP A 63 4.26 -3.10 -15.40
N LYS A 64 3.55 -2.41 -16.31
CA LYS A 64 2.08 -2.43 -16.34
C LYS A 64 1.51 -3.84 -16.48
N LYS A 65 2.13 -4.67 -17.31
CA LYS A 65 1.71 -6.07 -17.49
C LYS A 65 2.00 -6.91 -16.24
N ARG A 66 3.18 -6.72 -15.62
CA ARG A 66 3.56 -7.45 -14.40
C ARG A 66 2.67 -7.08 -13.21
N LEU A 67 2.25 -5.81 -13.11
CA LEU A 67 1.44 -5.27 -12.03
C LEU A 67 -0.06 -5.20 -12.36
N GLY A 68 -0.55 -6.00 -13.32
CA GLY A 68 -1.97 -5.99 -13.70
C GLY A 68 -2.92 -6.22 -12.52
N ASN A 69 -2.61 -7.20 -11.65
CA ASN A 69 -3.40 -7.50 -10.46
C ASN A 69 -3.34 -6.38 -9.39
N ASP A 70 -2.27 -5.59 -9.38
CA ASP A 70 -2.15 -4.44 -8.48
C ASP A 70 -3.11 -3.33 -8.90
N TYR A 71 -3.38 -3.17 -10.20
CA TYR A 71 -4.41 -2.25 -10.68
C TYR A 71 -5.80 -2.64 -10.18
N ASP A 72 -6.13 -3.93 -10.18
CA ASP A 72 -7.41 -4.42 -9.63
C ASP A 72 -7.54 -4.16 -8.12
N SER A 73 -6.41 -4.15 -7.40
CA SER A 73 -6.37 -3.79 -5.98
C SER A 73 -6.68 -2.30 -5.77
N LEU A 74 -6.21 -1.42 -6.65
CA LEU A 74 -6.56 0.01 -6.66
C LEU A 74 -8.06 0.21 -6.94
N GLU A 75 -8.63 -0.49 -7.91
CA GLU A 75 -10.07 -0.40 -8.22
C GLU A 75 -10.94 -0.98 -7.10
N THR A 76 -10.50 -2.05 -6.46
CA THR A 76 -11.16 -2.59 -5.26
C THR A 76 -11.18 -1.55 -4.13
N PHE A 77 -10.07 -0.85 -3.92
CA PHE A 77 -9.98 0.23 -2.93
C PHE A 77 -10.92 1.39 -3.27
N ARG A 78 -10.96 1.83 -4.53
CA ARG A 78 -11.92 2.83 -5.04
C ARG A 78 -13.36 2.43 -4.73
N GLY A 79 -13.73 1.19 -5.03
CA GLY A 79 -15.07 0.65 -4.75
C GLY A 79 -15.41 0.70 -3.25
N LYS A 80 -14.46 0.33 -2.38
CA LYS A 80 -14.65 0.43 -0.92
C LYS A 80 -14.86 1.89 -0.47
N LEU A 81 -14.10 2.84 -1.01
CA LEU A 81 -14.23 4.26 -0.69
C LEU A 81 -15.58 4.83 -1.13
N LEU A 82 -16.02 4.54 -2.35
CA LEU A 82 -17.31 4.99 -2.89
C LEU A 82 -18.50 4.44 -2.10
N ASN A 83 -18.39 3.21 -1.59
CA ASN A 83 -19.43 2.58 -0.75
C ASN A 83 -19.31 2.92 0.74
N SER A 84 -18.36 3.78 1.13
CA SER A 84 -18.17 4.21 2.51
C SER A 84 -19.01 5.45 2.84
N LYS A 85 -19.02 5.83 4.12
CA LYS A 85 -19.63 7.10 4.58
C LYS A 85 -19.02 8.35 3.93
N LEU A 86 -17.79 8.26 3.41
CA LEU A 86 -17.11 9.34 2.70
C LEU A 86 -17.43 9.36 1.20
N GLY A 87 -18.19 8.38 0.69
CA GLY A 87 -18.41 8.15 -0.73
C GLY A 87 -18.86 9.40 -1.50
N GLU A 88 -19.87 10.11 -1.00
CA GLU A 88 -20.39 11.33 -1.63
C GLU A 88 -19.33 12.44 -1.74
N ALA A 89 -18.52 12.65 -0.69
CA ALA A 89 -17.46 13.65 -0.71
C ALA A 89 -16.29 13.25 -1.62
N LEU A 90 -16.07 11.94 -1.84
CA LEU A 90 -14.99 11.41 -2.65
C LEU A 90 -15.38 11.23 -4.13
N ARG A 91 -16.68 11.13 -4.43
CA ARG A 91 -17.24 10.89 -5.77
C ARG A 91 -16.64 11.79 -6.86
N PRO A 92 -16.47 13.12 -6.67
CA PRO A 92 -15.91 14.00 -7.70
C PRO A 92 -14.47 13.66 -8.11
N TYR A 93 -13.72 12.98 -7.24
CA TYR A 93 -12.34 12.57 -7.48
C TYR A 93 -12.27 11.14 -8.04
N LEU A 94 -13.13 10.24 -7.53
CA LEU A 94 -13.07 8.82 -7.82
C LEU A 94 -13.83 8.42 -9.09
N GLU A 95 -14.87 9.14 -9.51
CA GLU A 95 -15.61 8.82 -10.76
C GLU A 95 -14.91 9.35 -12.02
N SER A 96 -14.09 10.38 -11.88
CA SER A 96 -13.37 11.01 -13.00
C SER A 96 -11.89 11.25 -12.66
N PRO A 97 -11.11 10.20 -12.37
CA PRO A 97 -9.73 10.33 -11.90
C PRO A 97 -8.82 11.07 -12.89
N GLY A 98 -9.05 10.92 -14.20
CA GLY A 98 -8.28 11.60 -15.24
C GLY A 98 -8.36 13.13 -15.22
N ARG A 99 -9.33 13.73 -14.52
CA ARG A 99 -9.37 15.20 -14.30
C ARG A 99 -8.36 15.67 -13.26
N HIS A 100 -7.90 14.75 -12.41
CA HIS A 100 -7.05 15.02 -11.25
C HIS A 100 -5.65 14.43 -11.40
N VAL A 101 -5.37 13.72 -12.50
CA VAL A 101 -4.07 13.13 -12.82
C VAL A 101 -3.52 13.79 -14.07
N SER A 102 -2.25 14.20 -14.04
CA SER A 102 -1.52 14.73 -15.18
C SER A 102 -0.48 13.71 -15.65
N PRO A 103 -0.22 13.62 -16.97
CA PRO A 103 0.88 12.81 -17.50
C PRO A 103 2.21 13.13 -16.81
N GLY A 104 2.92 12.07 -16.44
CA GLY A 104 4.20 12.10 -15.75
C GLY A 104 5.36 11.61 -16.61
N ASP A 105 6.51 11.42 -15.97
CA ASP A 105 7.64 10.71 -16.58
C ASP A 105 7.32 9.22 -16.71
N ARG A 106 7.98 8.55 -17.66
CA ARG A 106 8.00 7.07 -17.66
C ARG A 106 8.88 6.57 -16.52
N LEU A 107 8.31 5.70 -15.70
CA LEU A 107 8.95 5.06 -14.55
C LEU A 107 9.11 3.56 -14.82
N ALA A 108 10.07 2.97 -14.11
CA ALA A 108 10.28 1.54 -14.02
C ALA A 108 10.49 1.17 -12.55
N VAL A 109 9.99 0.00 -12.16
CA VAL A 109 10.19 -0.57 -10.83
C VAL A 109 11.58 -1.19 -10.78
N ASP A 110 12.31 -0.92 -9.69
CA ASP A 110 13.56 -1.64 -9.40
C ASP A 110 13.22 -3.05 -8.87
N TRP A 111 13.09 -3.99 -9.81
CA TRP A 111 12.76 -5.37 -9.48
C TRP A 111 13.88 -6.11 -8.76
N LEU A 112 15.15 -5.72 -8.96
CA LEU A 112 16.26 -6.33 -8.24
C LEU A 112 16.19 -5.97 -6.76
N GLU A 113 15.91 -4.69 -6.46
CA GLU A 113 15.69 -4.24 -5.10
C GLU A 113 14.44 -4.87 -4.47
N PHE A 114 13.34 -5.01 -5.24
CA PHE A 114 12.15 -5.72 -4.76
C PHE A 114 12.46 -7.17 -4.35
N GLU A 115 13.12 -7.94 -5.22
CA GLU A 115 13.46 -9.33 -4.91
C GLU A 115 14.41 -9.42 -3.70
N ARG A 116 15.40 -8.53 -3.60
CA ARG A 116 16.31 -8.47 -2.43
C ARG A 116 15.55 -8.23 -1.13
N ARG A 117 14.55 -7.33 -1.13
CA ARG A 117 13.69 -7.10 0.04
C ARG A 117 12.79 -8.32 0.31
N ALA A 118 12.26 -8.94 -0.73
CA ALA A 118 11.41 -10.12 -0.61
C ALA A 118 12.16 -11.31 -0.02
N GLU A 119 13.42 -11.55 -0.41
CA GLU A 119 14.30 -12.57 0.16
C GLU A 119 14.49 -12.39 1.67
N LYS A 120 14.64 -11.14 2.14
CA LYS A 120 14.77 -10.84 3.57
C LYS A 120 13.50 -11.16 4.36
N VAL A 121 12.33 -10.96 3.75
CA VAL A 121 11.01 -11.17 4.39
C VAL A 121 10.53 -12.62 4.27
N ARG A 122 11.02 -13.39 3.28
CA ARG A 122 10.57 -14.76 2.99
C ARG A 122 10.61 -15.71 4.20
N PRO A 123 11.65 -15.71 5.07
CA PRO A 123 11.64 -16.55 6.27
C PRO A 123 10.48 -16.24 7.23
N TYR A 124 10.02 -14.99 7.28
CA TYR A 124 8.86 -14.61 8.09
C TYR A 124 7.56 -15.12 7.47
N LEU A 125 7.45 -15.10 6.14
CA LEU A 125 6.31 -15.67 5.43
C LEU A 125 6.19 -17.18 5.67
N GLU A 126 7.31 -17.91 5.59
CA GLU A 126 7.37 -19.35 5.88
C GLU A 126 6.89 -19.65 7.31
N ARG A 127 7.43 -18.93 8.31
CA ARG A 127 7.00 -19.05 9.71
C ARG A 127 5.53 -18.72 9.91
N VAL A 128 5.00 -17.72 9.20
CA VAL A 128 3.57 -17.38 9.24
C VAL A 128 2.72 -18.50 8.67
N LEU A 129 3.13 -19.13 7.57
CA LEU A 129 2.40 -20.24 6.96
C LEU A 129 2.38 -21.48 7.87
N GLU A 130 3.52 -21.83 8.45
CA GLU A 130 3.63 -22.92 9.44
C GLU A 130 2.74 -22.65 10.67
N LEU A 131 2.77 -21.41 11.17
CA LEU A 131 1.93 -21.01 12.27
C LEU A 131 0.44 -21.06 11.88
N HIS A 132 0.09 -20.65 10.65
CA HIS A 132 -1.29 -20.68 10.17
C HIS A 132 -1.84 -22.11 10.12
N THR A 133 -1.03 -23.09 9.71
CA THR A 133 -1.41 -24.50 9.67
C THR A 133 -1.51 -25.14 11.06
N SER A 134 -0.65 -24.73 12.00
CA SER A 134 -0.57 -25.34 13.33
C SER A 134 -1.44 -24.65 14.40
N ALA A 135 -1.86 -23.41 14.18
CA ALA A 135 -2.68 -22.66 15.12
C ALA A 135 -4.11 -23.22 15.18
N THR A 136 -4.61 -23.45 16.39
CA THR A 136 -5.96 -24.00 16.62
C THR A 136 -7.05 -22.92 16.57
N SER A 137 -6.66 -21.65 16.65
CA SER A 137 -7.58 -20.51 16.61
C SER A 137 -6.88 -19.22 16.21
N ARG A 138 -7.67 -18.18 15.90
CA ARG A 138 -7.15 -16.82 15.69
C ARG A 138 -6.40 -16.30 16.92
N ALA A 139 -6.89 -16.57 18.14
CA ALA A 139 -6.24 -16.10 19.35
C ALA A 139 -4.85 -16.74 19.53
N ASP A 140 -4.76 -18.05 19.29
CA ASP A 140 -3.51 -18.82 19.33
C ASP A 140 -2.50 -18.31 18.29
N PHE A 141 -2.94 -18.07 17.05
CA PHE A 141 -2.12 -17.45 16.02
C PHE A 141 -1.57 -16.09 16.49
N LEU A 142 -2.45 -15.22 16.98
CA LEU A 142 -2.06 -13.88 17.45
C LEU A 142 -1.18 -13.91 18.70
N GLU A 143 -1.16 -14.98 19.49
CA GLU A 143 -0.24 -15.10 20.62
C GLU A 143 1.15 -15.51 20.15
N LYS A 144 1.22 -16.52 19.28
CA LYS A 144 2.47 -17.10 18.76
C LYS A 144 3.17 -16.26 17.69
N ALA A 145 2.45 -15.32 17.05
CA ALA A 145 3.01 -14.44 16.02
C ALA A 145 3.89 -13.29 16.55
N GLY A 146 4.45 -13.41 17.77
CA GLY A 146 5.30 -12.39 18.39
C GLY A 146 6.54 -12.01 17.59
N PHE A 147 7.07 -12.95 16.79
CA PHE A 147 8.21 -12.73 15.91
C PHE A 147 7.99 -11.67 14.82
N LEU A 148 6.73 -11.31 14.52
CA LEU A 148 6.42 -10.21 13.61
C LEU A 148 6.75 -8.83 14.21
N GLY A 149 7.04 -8.76 15.51
CA GLY A 149 7.60 -7.57 16.16
C GLY A 149 9.03 -7.25 15.72
N GLU A 150 9.75 -8.19 15.09
CA GLU A 150 11.12 -8.00 14.60
C GLU A 150 11.17 -7.24 13.26
N LEU A 151 10.04 -7.17 12.54
CA LEU A 151 9.96 -6.52 11.23
C LEU A 151 9.88 -5.00 11.36
N THR A 152 10.43 -4.29 10.38
CA THR A 152 10.11 -2.87 10.19
C THR A 152 8.70 -2.68 9.63
N VAL A 153 8.20 -1.45 9.64
CA VAL A 153 6.90 -1.11 9.02
C VAL A 153 6.87 -1.49 7.53
N ASP A 154 7.95 -1.19 6.82
CA ASP A 154 8.10 -1.48 5.39
C ASP A 154 8.06 -2.99 5.11
N GLU A 155 8.83 -3.77 5.88
CA GLU A 155 8.86 -5.23 5.76
C GLU A 155 7.53 -5.88 6.15
N GLY A 156 6.81 -5.31 7.12
CA GLY A 156 5.46 -5.75 7.47
C GLY A 156 4.46 -5.57 6.32
N LEU A 157 4.55 -4.44 5.58
CA LEU A 157 3.75 -4.22 4.37
C LEU A 157 4.13 -5.18 3.26
N LEU A 158 5.44 -5.42 3.05
CA LEU A 158 5.92 -6.38 2.07
C LEU A 158 5.44 -7.80 2.40
N LEU A 159 5.50 -8.22 3.67
CA LEU A 159 4.98 -9.51 4.11
C LEU A 159 3.50 -9.66 3.76
N GLY A 160 2.70 -8.63 4.04
CA GLY A 160 1.30 -8.57 3.65
C GLY A 160 1.10 -8.68 2.14
N TYR A 161 1.92 -7.99 1.34
CA TYR A 161 1.86 -8.03 -0.12
C TYR A 161 2.21 -9.42 -0.69
N LEU A 162 3.26 -10.06 -0.19
CA LEU A 162 3.69 -11.40 -0.61
C LEU A 162 2.70 -12.50 -0.22
N THR A 163 1.74 -12.19 0.65
CA THR A 163 0.69 -13.14 1.06
C THR A 163 -0.48 -13.06 0.09
N GLU A 164 -0.67 -14.11 -0.73
CA GLU A 164 -1.73 -14.19 -1.73
C GLU A 164 -3.14 -14.36 -1.12
N ASP A 165 -3.24 -15.04 0.03
CA ASP A 165 -4.51 -15.26 0.73
C ASP A 165 -4.93 -13.99 1.52
N GLY A 166 -6.05 -13.39 1.12
CA GLY A 166 -6.61 -12.20 1.76
C GLY A 166 -6.97 -12.38 3.25
N LYS A 167 -7.44 -13.56 3.66
CA LYS A 167 -7.74 -13.85 5.08
C LYS A 167 -6.46 -14.00 5.89
N LEU A 168 -5.43 -14.63 5.33
CA LEU A 168 -4.13 -14.72 5.98
C LEU A 168 -3.49 -13.34 6.09
N ARG A 169 -3.59 -12.51 5.05
CA ARG A 169 -3.13 -11.11 5.07
C ARG A 169 -3.80 -10.31 6.19
N GLU A 170 -5.11 -10.48 6.40
CA GLU A 170 -5.82 -9.85 7.52
C GLU A 170 -5.31 -10.32 8.89
N LEU A 171 -4.96 -11.61 9.04
CA LEU A 171 -4.36 -12.15 10.26
C LEU A 171 -2.96 -11.59 10.50
N ILE A 172 -2.13 -11.50 9.47
CA ILE A 172 -0.79 -10.90 9.53
C ILE A 172 -0.88 -9.44 9.98
N ASN A 173 -1.75 -8.65 9.35
CA ASN A 173 -1.96 -7.25 9.72
C ASN A 173 -2.42 -7.09 11.18
N ALA A 174 -3.28 -7.99 11.66
CA ALA A 174 -3.70 -7.99 13.06
C ALA A 174 -2.57 -8.37 14.01
N ALA A 175 -1.72 -9.31 13.64
CA ALA A 175 -0.55 -9.72 14.42
C ALA A 175 0.52 -8.62 14.47
N LEU A 176 0.83 -7.99 13.33
CA LEU A 176 1.69 -6.79 13.26
C LEU A 176 1.13 -5.68 14.14
N GLY A 177 -0.16 -5.36 14.05
CA GLY A 177 -0.79 -4.36 14.91
C GLY A 177 -0.78 -4.68 16.41
N LYS A 178 -0.64 -5.96 16.78
CA LYS A 178 -0.53 -6.41 18.18
C LYS A 178 0.91 -6.36 18.70
N HIS A 179 1.88 -6.81 17.90
CA HIS A 179 3.25 -7.07 18.34
C HIS A 179 4.29 -6.05 17.86
N ASN A 180 3.93 -5.20 16.89
CA ASN A 180 4.82 -4.20 16.31
C ASN A 180 4.29 -2.77 16.60
N PRO A 181 4.85 -2.07 17.61
CA PRO A 181 4.39 -0.75 18.01
C PRO A 181 4.49 0.30 16.91
N ASP A 182 5.55 0.25 16.08
CA ASP A 182 5.78 1.20 14.99
C ASP A 182 4.77 0.99 13.86
N PHE A 183 4.51 -0.27 13.50
CA PHE A 183 3.47 -0.60 12.53
C PHE A 183 2.10 -0.13 13.02
N LYS A 184 1.76 -0.41 14.28
CA LYS A 184 0.52 0.06 14.90
C LYS A 184 0.41 1.59 14.88
N ALA A 185 1.48 2.29 15.24
CA ALA A 185 1.51 3.75 15.23
C ALA A 185 1.29 4.29 13.81
N MET A 186 1.89 3.66 12.80
CA MET A 186 1.71 4.05 11.41
C MET A 186 0.29 3.80 10.89
N VAL A 187 -0.29 2.64 11.21
CA VAL A 187 -1.70 2.33 10.91
C VAL A 187 -2.64 3.37 11.54
N VAL A 188 -2.38 3.80 12.78
CA VAL A 188 -3.18 4.83 13.45
C VAL A 188 -3.07 6.17 12.70
N LYS A 189 -1.86 6.60 12.32
CA LYS A 189 -1.67 7.83 11.54
C LYS A 189 -2.39 7.76 10.19
N TYR A 190 -2.25 6.64 9.49
CA TYR A 190 -2.94 6.37 8.23
C TYR A 190 -4.47 6.47 8.36
N PHE A 191 -5.07 5.79 9.34
CA PHE A 191 -6.52 5.86 9.55
C PHE A 191 -7.00 7.24 10.00
N LYS A 192 -6.16 8.00 10.71
CA LYS A 192 -6.46 9.40 11.03
C LYS A 192 -6.51 10.23 9.75
N ALA A 193 -5.49 10.11 8.89
CA ALA A 193 -5.44 10.82 7.61
C ALA A 193 -6.62 10.47 6.69
N LEU A 194 -7.02 9.21 6.63
CA LEU A 194 -8.19 8.77 5.84
C LEU A 194 -9.51 9.46 6.24
N ARG A 195 -9.67 9.87 7.50
CA ARG A 195 -10.90 10.48 8.00
C ARG A 195 -10.97 11.98 7.74
N GLY A 196 -9.87 12.62 7.33
CA GLY A 196 -9.75 14.08 7.24
C GLY A 196 -9.41 14.68 8.59
#